data_AF-A0A381IDX5-F1
#
_entry.id   AF-A0A381IDX5-F1
#
_cell.length_a   1.000
_cell.length_b   1.000
_cell.length_c   1.000
_cell.angle_alpha   90.00
_cell.angle_beta   90.00
_cell.angle_gamma   90.00
#
_symmetry.space_group_name_H-M   'P 1'
#
loop_
_entity.id
_entity.type
_entity.pdbx_description
1 polymer ?
#
loop_
_entity_poly.entity_id
_entity_poly.type
_entity_poly.pdbx_seq_one_letter_code
_entity_poly.pdbx_strand_id
1 'polypeptide(L)'
;MKKKKITSRQKKIILMIVENSKKNIPITISEIAGTLELSSRTVLRDMSGIEKWFDENDFNFVKKPGVGLILEENIENQNFIIEC
;
A
#
# COMPACT_ATOMS: atom_id res chain seq x y z
N MET A 1 11.78 -6.09 -15.08
CA MET A 1 11.84 -7.05 -13.95
C MET A 1 11.32 -6.33 -12.70
N LYS A 2 10.33 -6.91 -12.02
CA LYS A 2 9.73 -6.34 -10.82
C LYS A 2 10.76 -6.21 -9.67
N LYS A 3 10.86 -5.05 -9.01
CA LYS A 3 11.85 -4.76 -7.96
C LYS A 3 11.35 -5.22 -6.59
N LYS A 4 12.25 -5.67 -5.71
CA LYS A 4 11.90 -6.17 -4.35
C LYS A 4 12.28 -5.27 -3.17
N LYS A 5 12.83 -4.06 -3.41
CA LYS A 5 13.33 -3.23 -2.31
C LYS A 5 12.22 -2.44 -1.61
N ILE A 6 11.59 -3.08 -0.62
CA ILE A 6 10.73 -2.44 0.39
C ILE A 6 11.18 -2.84 1.80
N THR A 7 11.02 -1.95 2.76
CA THR A 7 11.32 -2.25 4.18
C THR A 7 10.23 -3.10 4.82
N SER A 8 10.52 -3.78 5.93
CA SER A 8 9.52 -4.56 6.67
C SER A 8 8.30 -3.74 7.09
N ARG A 9 8.48 -2.44 7.38
CA ARG A 9 7.38 -1.54 7.73
C ARG A 9 6.52 -1.19 6.51
N GLN A 10 7.16 -0.88 5.38
CA GLN A 10 6.46 -0.63 4.13
C GLN A 10 5.67 -1.86 3.69
N LYS A 11 6.24 -3.06 3.85
CA LYS A 11 5.53 -4.32 3.59
C LYS A 11 4.26 -4.45 4.42
N LYS A 12 4.30 -4.15 5.72
CA LYS A 12 3.09 -4.16 6.56
C LYS A 12 2.02 -3.19 6.06
N ILE A 13 2.41 -1.98 5.67
CA ILE A 13 1.48 -0.98 5.12
C ILE A 13 0.87 -1.46 3.80
N ILE A 14 1.69 -2.01 2.90
CA ILE A 14 1.24 -2.59 1.63
C ILE A 14 0.23 -3.72 1.86
N LEU A 15 0.52 -4.65 2.78
CA LEU A 15 -0.39 -5.75 3.12
C LEU A 15 -1.76 -5.21 3.57
N MET A 16 -1.79 -4.19 4.42
CA MET A 16 -3.05 -3.56 4.83
C MET A 16 -3.82 -2.96 3.65
N ILE A 17 -3.14 -2.29 2.72
CA ILE A 17 -3.77 -1.75 1.50
C ILE A 17 -4.35 -2.89 0.67
N VAL A 18 -3.57 -3.93 0.38
CA VAL A 18 -4.01 -5.05 -0.47
C VAL A 18 -5.22 -5.76 0.13
N GLU A 19 -5.18 -6.06 1.43
CA GLU A 19 -6.28 -6.75 2.12
C GLU A 19 -7.58 -5.94 2.16
N ASN A 20 -7.50 -4.61 2.26
CA ASN A 20 -8.68 -3.74 2.15
C ASN A 20 -9.14 -3.61 0.69
N SER A 21 -8.21 -3.55 -0.25
CA SER A 21 -8.50 -3.46 -1.68
C SER A 21 -9.20 -4.72 -2.22
N LYS A 22 -8.87 -5.91 -1.71
CA LYS A 22 -9.60 -7.16 -1.98
C LYS A 22 -11.10 -7.06 -1.64
N LYS A 23 -11.44 -6.22 -0.65
CA LYS A 23 -12.81 -5.97 -0.22
C LYS A 23 -13.45 -4.77 -0.93
N ASN A 24 -12.74 -4.15 -1.88
CA ASN A 24 -13.07 -2.87 -2.51
C ASN A 24 -13.26 -1.72 -1.49
N ILE A 25 -12.55 -1.77 -0.36
CA ILE A 25 -12.61 -0.77 0.69
C ILE A 25 -11.32 0.06 0.63
N PRO A 26 -11.39 1.38 0.40
CA PRO A 26 -10.24 2.25 0.55
C PRO A 26 -9.81 2.35 2.01
N ILE A 27 -8.50 2.40 2.26
CA ILE A 27 -7.95 2.61 3.61
C ILE A 27 -7.24 3.96 3.72
N THR A 28 -7.44 4.68 4.81
CA THR A 28 -6.78 5.98 5.03
C THR A 28 -5.42 5.85 5.72
N ILE A 29 -4.60 6.90 5.58
CA ILE A 29 -3.33 7.02 6.30
C ILE A 29 -3.53 6.96 7.82
N SER A 30 -4.61 7.57 8.32
CA SER A 30 -4.93 7.59 9.75
C SER A 30 -5.28 6.22 10.29
N GLU A 31 -6.02 5.40 9.53
CA GLU A 31 -6.32 4.02 9.90
C GLU A 31 -5.05 3.17 9.92
N ILE A 32 -4.21 3.26 8.89
CA ILE A 32 -2.91 2.57 8.85
C ILE A 32 -2.04 2.98 10.05
N ALA A 33 -1.97 4.27 10.33
CA ALA A 33 -1.23 4.82 11.45
C ALA A 33 -1.74 4.28 12.79
N GLY A 34 -3.05 4.26 13.00
CA GLY A 34 -3.68 3.72 14.21
C GLY A 34 -3.42 2.23 14.39
N THR A 35 -3.59 1.42 13.33
CA THR A 35 -3.36 -0.04 13.41
C THR A 35 -1.89 -0.39 13.64
N LEU A 36 -0.95 0.39 13.10
CA LEU A 36 0.48 0.14 13.25
C LEU A 36 1.10 0.86 14.45
N GLU A 37 0.31 1.59 15.25
CA GLU A 37 0.77 2.42 16.36
C GLU A 37 1.86 3.44 15.94
N LEU A 38 1.69 4.02 14.75
CA LEU A 38 2.60 4.99 14.16
C LEU A 38 1.96 6.37 14.09
N SER A 39 2.79 7.40 13.94
CA SER A 39 2.28 8.72 13.55
C SER A 39 1.88 8.73 12.07
N SER A 40 0.86 9.51 11.70
CA SER A 40 0.50 9.74 10.29
C SER A 40 1.69 10.27 9.49
N ARG A 41 2.58 11.07 10.10
CA ARG A 41 3.82 11.57 9.48
C ARG A 41 4.78 10.43 9.13
N THR A 42 4.87 9.40 9.97
CA THR A 42 5.70 8.22 9.70
C THR A 42 5.14 7.44 8.51
N VAL A 43 3.82 7.16 8.51
CA VAL A 43 3.15 6.47 7.41
C VAL A 43 3.29 7.25 6.10
N LEU A 44 3.12 8.57 6.12
CA LEU A 44 3.32 9.42 4.94
C LEU A 44 4.74 9.34 4.39
N ARG A 45 5.77 9.29 5.26
CA ARG A 45 7.15 9.12 4.84
C ARG A 45 7.38 7.76 4.17
N ASP A 46 6.82 6.70 4.73
CA ASP A 46 6.90 5.37 4.14
C ASP A 46 6.14 5.30 2.80
N MET A 47 5.01 6.02 2.70
CA MET A 47 4.20 6.07 1.48
C MET A 47 4.95 6.59 0.28
N SER A 48 5.82 7.59 0.44
CA SER A 48 6.64 8.05 -0.69
C SER A 48 7.48 6.93 -1.32
N GLY A 49 7.96 5.98 -0.51
CA GLY A 49 8.69 4.81 -1.00
C GLY A 49 7.77 3.71 -1.55
N ILE A 50 6.57 3.56 -0.97
CA ILE A 50 5.57 2.58 -1.42
C ILE A 50 4.96 2.99 -2.77
N GLU A 51 4.58 4.27 -2.92
CA GLU A 51 4.08 4.86 -4.17
C GLU A 51 5.09 4.65 -5.29
N LYS A 52 6.37 4.95 -5.03
CA LYS A 52 7.45 4.70 -5.98
C LYS A 52 7.58 3.23 -6.32
N TRP A 53 7.48 2.33 -5.34
CA TRP A 53 7.58 0.90 -5.59
C TRP A 53 6.41 0.39 -6.44
N PHE A 54 5.17 0.83 -6.20
CA PHE A 54 4.04 0.46 -7.03
C PHE A 54 4.20 0.95 -8.48
N ASP A 55 4.62 2.21 -8.66
CA ASP A 55 4.92 2.82 -9.96
C ASP A 55 6.01 2.04 -10.72
N GLU A 56 7.15 1.77 -10.07
CA GLU A 56 8.26 1.01 -10.67
C GLU A 56 7.93 -0.45 -11.03
N ASN A 57 6.81 -0.98 -10.55
CA ASN A 57 6.33 -2.33 -10.83
C ASN A 57 5.07 -2.38 -11.69
N ASP A 58 4.65 -1.22 -12.24
CA ASP A 58 3.45 -1.06 -13.08
C ASP A 58 2.17 -1.53 -12.37
N PHE A 59 2.08 -1.29 -11.06
CA PHE A 59 0.86 -1.59 -10.28
C PHE A 59 -0.04 -0.36 -10.19
N ASN A 60 -1.33 -0.56 -10.39
CA ASN A 60 -2.36 0.46 -10.34
C ASN A 60 -2.76 0.81 -8.90
N PHE A 61 -1.89 1.57 -8.24
CA PHE A 61 -2.13 2.13 -6.91
C PHE A 61 -2.82 3.49 -7.01
N VAL A 62 -4.06 3.56 -6.52
CA VAL A 62 -4.90 4.75 -6.61
C VAL A 62 -5.06 5.42 -5.25
N LYS A 63 -4.66 6.68 -5.20
CA LYS A 63 -4.89 7.57 -4.06
C LYS A 63 -6.05 8.49 -4.37
N LYS A 64 -7.16 8.33 -3.65
CA LYS A 64 -8.34 9.18 -3.76
C LYS A 64 -8.30 10.23 -2.64
N PRO A 65 -7.99 11.51 -2.93
CA PRO A 65 -7.95 12.56 -1.91
C PRO A 65 -9.26 12.60 -1.10
N GLY A 66 -9.16 12.61 0.23
CA GLY A 66 -10.31 12.61 1.12
C GLY A 66 -11.05 11.27 1.27
N VAL A 67 -10.68 10.23 0.51
CA VAL A 67 -11.31 8.89 0.58
C VAL A 67 -10.33 7.87 1.14
N GLY A 68 -9.10 7.82 0.60
CA GLY A 68 -8.09 6.86 1.05
C GLY A 68 -7.27 6.28 -0.10
N LEU A 69 -6.73 5.10 0.16
CA LEU A 69 -5.76 4.40 -0.67
C LEU A 69 -6.38 3.07 -1.08
N ILE A 70 -6.31 2.75 -2.37
CA ILE A 70 -6.83 1.49 -2.91
C ILE A 70 -5.92 1.01 -4.03
N LEU A 71 -5.76 -0.32 -4.12
CA LEU A 71 -5.02 -0.97 -5.19
C LEU A 71 -6.03 -1.59 -6.17
N GLU A 72 -6.13 -1.00 -7.36
CA GLU A 72 -7.04 -1.43 -8.43
C GLU A 72 -6.32 -2.40 -9.37
N GLU A 73 -5.89 -3.54 -8.82
CA GLU A 73 -5.17 -4.62 -9.51
C GLU A 73 -5.95 -5.92 -9.55
N ASN A 74 -5.60 -6.80 -10.50
CA ASN A 74 -6.15 -8.15 -10.55
C ASN A 74 -5.64 -9.03 -9.38
N ILE A 75 -6.34 -10.13 -9.12
CA ILE A 75 -6.02 -11.03 -8.00
C ILE A 75 -4.60 -11.61 -8.11
N GLU A 76 -4.13 -11.92 -9.32
CA GLU A 76 -2.79 -12.47 -9.55
C GLU A 76 -1.68 -11.49 -9.14
N ASN A 77 -1.81 -10.23 -9.54
CA ASN A 77 -0.89 -9.16 -9.16
C ASN A 77 -0.95 -8.87 -7.66
N GLN A 78 -2.15 -8.88 -7.06
CA GLN A 78 -2.31 -8.71 -5.60
C GLN A 78 -1.59 -9.82 -4.82
N ASN A 79 -1.69 -11.07 -5.26
CA ASN A 79 -0.98 -12.18 -4.63
C ASN A 79 0.53 -12.02 -4.77
N PHE A 80 1.02 -11.64 -5.96
CA PHE A 80 2.44 -11.37 -6.17
C PHE A 80 2.97 -10.27 -5.23
N ILE A 81 2.19 -9.21 -4.98
CA ILE A 81 2.56 -8.12 -4.06
C ILE A 81 2.69 -8.63 -2.62
N ILE A 82 1.81 -9.53 -2.19
CA ILE A 82 1.83 -10.13 -0.84
C ILE A 82 3.07 -11.03 -0.65
N GLU A 83 3.42 -11.78 -1.70
CA GLU A 83 4.54 -12.73 -1.67
C GLU A 83 5.93 -12.07 -1.81
N CYS A 84 6.00 -10.82 -2.28
CA CYS A 84 7.24 -10.02 -2.33
C CYS A 84 7.70 -9.57 -0.93
#